data_AF-A0A0Q5DWI6-F1
#
_entry.id   AF-A0A0Q5DWI6-F1
#
_cell.length_a   1.000
_cell.length_b   1.000
_cell.length_c   1.000
_cell.angle_alpha   90.00
_cell.angle_beta   90.00
_cell.angle_gamma   90.00
#
_symmetry.space_group_name_H-M   'P 1'
#
loop_
_entity.id
_entity.type
_entity.pdbx_description
1 polymer ?
#
loop_
_entity_poly.entity_id
_entity_poly.type
_entity_poly.pdbx_seq_one_letter_code
_entity_poly.pdbx_strand_id
1 'polypeptide(L)'
;MHEFTELLESQTVWDPKVDRRVSRPDELKYESNQFDLRDASITDSGSSPVKVEVQVRTAASDAWYIVDHRVRYKGPIELTSELERRMLRLIVLAELFDSEVDLMLDALAVKPEFEDTRVYEDLTSVLDGLIDGRSRATRPSGLLETLMTSYKIDERPRVVEIIRTFAAENEQRIADTIGRHAYGSEDFVESRDWLYLEPEALIVAERASARPSKLSAMTRGSDFEALIDSMVNQFASTS
;
A
#
# COMPACT_ATOMS: atom_id res chain seq x y z
N MET A 1 1.56 -2.20 9.64
CA MET A 1 2.16 -3.56 9.81
C MET A 1 1.15 -4.69 9.75
N HIS A 2 -0.03 -4.54 10.36
CA HIS A 2 -1.06 -5.60 10.38
C HIS A 2 -1.54 -5.96 8.97
N GLU A 3 -1.89 -4.97 8.16
CA GLU A 3 -2.35 -5.15 6.77
C GLU A 3 -1.33 -5.87 5.87
N PHE A 4 -0.03 -5.55 5.97
CA PHE A 4 1.00 -6.25 5.21
C PHE A 4 1.23 -7.69 5.69
N THR A 5 1.08 -7.93 7.00
CA THR A 5 1.10 -9.30 7.58
C THR A 5 -0.04 -10.12 7.00
N GLU A 6 -1.27 -9.58 7.00
CA GLU A 6 -2.46 -10.24 6.44
C GLU A 6 -2.33 -10.47 4.94
N LEU A 7 -1.81 -9.48 4.20
CA LEU A 7 -1.53 -9.62 2.77
C LEU A 7 -0.60 -10.80 2.52
N LEU A 8 0.53 -10.89 3.24
CA LEU A 8 1.46 -12.01 3.09
C LEU A 8 0.83 -13.36 3.47
N GLU A 9 0.05 -13.42 4.55
CA GLU A 9 -0.66 -14.64 4.95
C GLU A 9 -1.69 -15.09 3.89
N SER A 10 -2.26 -14.17 3.11
CA SER A 10 -3.22 -14.48 2.04
C SER A 10 -2.59 -15.04 0.76
N GLN A 11 -1.27 -14.89 0.56
CA GLN A 11 -0.57 -15.30 -0.67
C GLN A 11 -0.28 -16.80 -0.69
N THR A 12 -1.29 -17.61 -1.02
CA THR A 12 -1.20 -19.09 -1.03
C THR A 12 -0.14 -19.68 -1.96
N VAL A 13 0.27 -18.96 -3.01
CA VAL A 13 1.34 -19.37 -3.94
C VAL A 13 2.67 -19.60 -3.19
N TRP A 14 2.92 -18.83 -2.14
CA TRP A 14 4.20 -18.78 -1.44
C TRP A 14 4.25 -19.58 -0.12
N ASP A 15 3.24 -20.43 0.17
CA ASP A 15 3.13 -21.22 1.43
C ASP A 15 3.64 -20.46 2.67
N PRO A 16 3.07 -19.27 2.98
CA PRO A 16 3.63 -18.38 3.98
C PRO A 16 3.57 -18.99 5.38
N LYS A 17 4.72 -19.06 6.06
CA LYS A 17 4.80 -19.49 7.47
C LYS A 17 5.28 -18.35 8.34
N VAL A 18 4.40 -17.86 9.20
CA VAL A 18 4.71 -16.78 10.14
C VAL A 18 5.34 -17.33 11.42
N ASP A 19 6.52 -16.81 11.75
CA ASP A 19 7.16 -16.90 13.07
C ASP A 19 6.97 -15.55 13.77
N ARG A 20 6.01 -15.50 14.70
CA ARG A 20 5.72 -14.31 15.50
C ARG A 20 6.68 -14.29 16.68
N ARG A 21 7.69 -13.43 16.61
CA ARG A 21 8.66 -13.26 17.69
C ARG A 21 8.11 -12.31 18.72
N VAL A 22 7.40 -12.88 19.69
CA VAL A 22 6.86 -12.16 20.84
C VAL A 22 7.82 -12.27 22.02
N SER A 23 7.94 -11.18 22.76
CA SER A 23 8.69 -11.15 24.01
C SER A 23 8.04 -12.03 25.08
N ARG A 24 8.85 -12.77 25.84
CA ARG A 24 8.36 -13.38 27.09
C ARG A 24 8.13 -12.26 28.12
N PRO A 25 7.21 -12.40 29.08
CA PRO A 25 6.95 -11.34 30.07
C PRO A 25 8.18 -10.88 30.88
N ASP A 26 9.20 -11.73 30.97
CA ASP A 26 10.47 -11.51 31.66
C ASP A 26 11.64 -11.11 30.72
N GLU A 27 11.38 -10.97 29.42
CA GLU A 27 12.37 -10.59 28.40
C GLU A 27 11.88 -9.38 27.59
N LEU A 28 12.70 -8.34 27.45
CA LEU A 28 12.42 -7.25 26.51
C LEU A 28 13.12 -7.54 25.19
N LYS A 29 12.35 -7.97 24.20
CA LYS A 29 12.72 -8.08 22.78
C LYS A 29 11.73 -7.30 21.93
N TYR A 30 12.21 -6.82 20.80
CA TYR A 30 11.36 -6.09 19.89
C TYR A 30 10.49 -7.08 19.14
N GLU A 31 9.18 -6.88 19.20
CA GLU A 31 8.26 -7.75 18.47
C GLU A 31 8.48 -7.65 16.97
N SER A 32 8.58 -8.78 16.30
CA SER A 32 8.74 -8.81 14.85
C SER A 32 8.04 -10.01 14.25
N ASN A 33 7.48 -9.82 13.06
CA ASN A 33 6.93 -10.90 12.26
C ASN A 33 7.98 -11.30 11.24
N GLN A 34 8.36 -12.57 11.26
CA GLN A 34 9.21 -13.16 10.25
C GLN A 34 8.39 -14.16 9.45
N PHE A 35 8.48 -14.10 8.13
CA PHE A 35 7.82 -15.02 7.21
C PHE A 35 8.86 -15.88 6.51
N ASP A 36 8.65 -17.19 6.56
CA ASP A 36 9.28 -18.13 5.67
C ASP A 36 8.35 -18.34 4.47
N LEU A 37 8.75 -17.85 3.30
CA LEU A 37 8.05 -18.03 2.04
C LEU A 37 8.73 -19.11 1.21
N ARG A 38 7.92 -19.96 0.56
CA ARG A 38 8.38 -21.04 -0.32
C ARG A 38 7.46 -21.16 -1.52
N ASP A 39 8.04 -21.08 -2.72
CA ASP A 39 7.35 -21.44 -3.95
C ASP A 39 7.93 -22.77 -4.47
N ALA A 40 7.07 -23.77 -4.65
CA ALA A 40 7.47 -25.09 -5.14
C ALA A 40 7.99 -25.07 -6.59
N SER A 41 7.64 -24.03 -7.37
CA SER A 41 8.09 -23.84 -8.75
C SER A 41 9.51 -23.25 -8.84
N ILE A 42 9.97 -22.57 -7.79
CA ILE A 42 11.29 -21.94 -7.72
C ILE A 42 12.22 -22.86 -6.94
N THR A 43 13.10 -23.56 -7.66
CA THR A 43 14.04 -24.51 -7.06
C THR A 43 15.48 -24.06 -7.18
N ASP A 44 16.28 -24.45 -6.19
CA ASP A 44 17.73 -24.32 -6.27
C ASP A 44 18.33 -25.34 -7.25
N SER A 45 19.65 -25.30 -7.43
CA SER A 45 20.38 -26.24 -8.28
C SER A 45 20.25 -27.72 -7.87
N GLY A 46 19.75 -28.00 -6.66
CA GLY A 46 19.47 -29.33 -6.13
C GLY A 46 18.00 -29.74 -6.21
N SER A 47 17.18 -29.01 -6.97
CA SER A 47 15.72 -29.23 -7.10
C SER A 47 14.93 -29.08 -5.79
N SER A 48 15.49 -28.36 -4.81
CA SER A 48 14.78 -28.05 -3.56
C SER A 48 14.11 -26.68 -3.65
N PRO A 49 12.86 -26.50 -3.16
CA PRO A 49 12.20 -25.20 -3.16
C PRO A 49 13.03 -24.16 -2.42
N VAL A 50 13.24 -23.00 -3.04
CA VAL A 50 13.99 -21.89 -2.46
C VAL A 50 13.18 -21.30 -1.31
N LYS A 51 13.82 -21.19 -0.14
CA LYS A 51 13.27 -20.50 1.03
C LYS A 51 13.64 -19.02 0.95
N VAL A 52 12.64 -18.14 0.99
CA VAL A 52 12.81 -16.69 1.12
C VAL A 52 12.35 -16.26 2.52
N GLU A 53 13.19 -15.51 3.22
CA GLU A 53 12.85 -14.95 4.52
C GLU A 53 12.45 -13.48 4.35
N VAL A 54 11.24 -13.12 4.80
CA VAL A 54 10.74 -11.74 4.81
C VAL A 54 10.55 -11.30 6.26
N GLN A 55 11.18 -10.20 6.65
CA GLN A 55 11.04 -9.64 7.99
C GLN A 55 10.24 -8.33 7.91
N VAL A 56 9.14 -8.27 8.66
CA VAL A 56 8.27 -7.08 8.73
C VAL A 56 8.59 -6.34 10.01
N ARG A 57 9.01 -5.07 9.86
CA ARG A 57 9.48 -4.22 10.95
C ARG A 57 9.04 -2.79 10.76
N THR A 58 8.81 -2.08 11.86
CA THR A 58 8.78 -0.62 11.87
C THR A 58 10.19 -0.07 11.70
N ALA A 59 10.32 1.22 11.37
CA ALA A 59 11.61 1.87 11.29
C ALA A 59 12.37 1.86 12.64
N ALA A 60 11.65 2.03 13.75
CA ALA A 60 12.24 1.96 15.09
C ALA A 60 12.69 0.53 15.44
N SER A 61 11.89 -0.47 15.09
CA SER A 61 12.22 -1.90 15.23
C SER A 61 13.52 -2.25 14.50
N ASP A 62 13.64 -1.82 13.25
CA ASP A 62 14.81 -2.14 12.44
C ASP A 62 16.07 -1.44 12.96
N ALA A 63 15.95 -0.16 13.33
CA ALA A 63 17.03 0.59 13.96
C ALA A 63 17.50 -0.11 15.25
N TRP A 64 16.57 -0.56 16.10
CA TRP A 64 16.89 -1.31 17.30
C TRP A 64 17.56 -2.65 16.98
N TYR A 65 17.03 -3.42 16.03
CA TYR A 65 17.61 -4.71 15.64
C TYR A 65 19.06 -4.56 15.18
N ILE A 66 19.38 -3.53 14.40
CA ILE A 66 20.75 -3.26 13.97
C ILE A 66 21.68 -3.02 15.17
N VAL A 67 21.21 -2.26 16.17
CA VAL A 67 21.99 -2.00 17.39
C VAL A 67 22.15 -3.29 18.21
N ASP A 68 21.06 -4.00 18.48
CA ASP A 68 21.06 -5.24 19.26
C ASP A 68 21.96 -6.31 18.63
N HIS A 69 21.83 -6.51 17.31
CA HIS A 69 22.67 -7.43 16.56
C HIS A 69 24.15 -7.03 16.61
N ARG A 70 24.49 -5.74 16.49
CA ARG A 70 25.89 -5.30 16.59
C ARG A 70 26.48 -5.53 17.98
N VAL A 71 25.70 -5.28 19.03
CA VAL A 71 26.14 -5.40 20.41
C VAL A 71 26.24 -6.86 20.85
N ARG A 72 25.25 -7.70 20.51
CA ARG A 72 25.16 -9.09 20.96
C ARG A 72 25.85 -10.10 20.04
N TYR A 73 25.79 -9.94 18.73
CA TYR A 73 26.31 -10.94 17.78
C TYR A 73 27.81 -10.75 17.48
N LYS A 74 28.34 -9.52 17.57
CA LYS A 74 29.76 -9.22 17.31
C LYS A 74 30.58 -8.90 18.57
N GLY A 75 29.97 -8.96 19.76
CA GLY A 75 30.65 -8.74 21.03
C GLY A 75 31.25 -10.03 21.59
N PRO A 76 32.58 -10.18 21.73
CA PRO A 76 33.19 -11.32 22.43
C PRO A 76 33.07 -11.23 23.97
N ILE A 77 32.19 -10.38 24.49
CA ILE A 77 32.19 -9.94 25.89
C ILE A 77 30.74 -9.98 26.41
N GLU A 78 30.53 -10.70 27.51
CA GLU A 78 29.28 -10.61 28.29
C GLU A 78 29.04 -9.16 28.69
N LEU A 79 27.85 -8.64 28.40
CA LEU A 79 27.50 -7.26 28.73
C LEU A 79 27.54 -7.08 30.26
N THR A 80 28.12 -5.97 30.71
CA THR A 80 28.01 -5.60 32.12
C THR A 80 26.55 -5.27 32.45
N SER A 81 26.14 -5.48 33.71
CA SER A 81 24.79 -5.17 34.17
C SER A 81 24.37 -3.70 33.94
N GLU A 82 25.32 -2.78 33.88
CA GLU A 82 25.07 -1.39 33.51
C GLU A 82 24.70 -1.25 32.03
N LEU A 83 25.44 -1.91 31.13
CA LEU A 83 25.18 -1.88 29.69
C LEU A 83 23.87 -2.61 29.35
N GLU A 84 23.59 -3.74 30.00
CA GLU A 84 22.29 -4.42 29.88
C GLU A 84 21.15 -3.49 30.28
N ARG A 85 21.27 -2.78 31.41
CA ARG A 85 20.25 -1.81 31.84
C ARG A 85 20.07 -0.68 30.84
N ARG A 86 21.15 -0.21 30.19
CA ARG A 86 21.06 0.81 29.12
C ARG A 86 20.36 0.26 27.89
N MET A 87 20.68 -0.96 27.46
CA MET A 87 20.01 -1.65 26.36
C MET A 87 18.51 -1.79 26.62
N LEU A 88 18.12 -2.22 27.83
CA LEU A 88 16.71 -2.34 28.22
C LEU A 88 15.96 -1.01 28.19
N ARG A 89 16.61 0.12 28.49
CA ARG A 89 15.98 1.44 28.37
C ARG A 89 15.78 1.85 26.91
N LEU A 90 16.72 1.53 26.05
CA LEU A 90 16.66 1.90 24.63
C LEU A 90 15.53 1.16 23.92
N ILE A 91 15.36 -0.14 24.18
CA ILE A 91 14.25 -0.91 23.60
C ILE A 91 12.89 -0.39 24.07
N VAL A 92 12.75 -0.07 25.37
CA VAL A 92 11.51 0.52 25.91
C VAL A 92 11.22 1.88 25.26
N LEU A 93 12.24 2.70 25.00
CA LEU A 93 12.04 3.97 24.30
C LEU A 93 11.58 3.77 22.85
N ALA A 94 12.10 2.75 22.17
CA ALA A 94 11.71 2.44 20.80
C ALA A 94 10.28 1.89 20.73
N GLU A 95 9.89 1.00 21.65
CA GLU A 95 8.51 0.52 21.78
C GLU A 95 7.52 1.64 22.12
N LEU A 96 7.89 2.53 23.06
CA LEU A 96 7.06 3.67 23.40
C LEU A 96 6.91 4.64 22.22
N PHE A 97 7.99 4.85 21.46
CA PHE A 97 7.93 5.68 20.25
C PHE A 97 6.94 5.12 19.23
N ASP A 98 7.02 3.83 18.91
CA ASP A 98 6.08 3.18 17.99
C ASP A 98 4.64 3.28 18.50
N SER A 99 4.41 3.01 19.79
CA SER A 99 3.07 3.12 20.38
C SER A 99 2.49 4.53 20.28
N GLU A 100 3.29 5.57 20.52
CA GLU A 100 2.82 6.97 20.41
C GLU A 100 2.58 7.38 18.95
N VAL A 101 3.39 6.87 18.01
CA VAL A 101 3.17 7.07 16.58
C VAL A 101 1.87 6.42 16.12
N ASP A 102 1.60 5.17 16.52
CA ASP A 102 0.36 4.47 16.19
C ASP A 102 -0.86 5.21 16.74
N LEU A 103 -0.83 5.63 18.02
CA LEU A 103 -1.90 6.43 18.61
C LEU A 103 -2.11 7.77 17.89
N MET A 104 -1.02 8.42 17.47
CA MET A 104 -1.10 9.66 16.71
C MET A 104 -1.76 9.42 15.34
N LEU A 105 -1.34 8.37 14.61
CA LEU A 105 -1.91 8.01 13.31
C LEU A 105 -3.40 7.67 13.43
N ASP A 106 -3.78 6.89 14.43
CA ASP A 106 -5.19 6.57 14.73
C ASP A 106 -6.01 7.85 15.02
N ALA A 107 -5.44 8.78 15.80
CA ALA A 107 -6.09 10.04 16.11
C ALA A 107 -6.23 10.98 14.89
N LEU A 108 -5.28 10.93 13.95
CA LEU A 108 -5.35 11.66 12.69
C LEU A 108 -6.33 11.03 11.70
N ALA A 109 -6.48 9.70 11.69
CA ALA A 109 -7.39 8.99 10.78
C ALA A 109 -8.87 9.39 10.96
N VAL A 110 -9.27 9.84 12.15
CA VAL A 110 -10.65 10.27 12.45
C VAL A 110 -10.93 11.73 12.06
N LYS A 111 -9.91 12.50 11.69
CA LYS A 111 -10.04 13.93 11.39
C LYS A 111 -10.54 14.17 9.95
N PRO A 112 -11.53 15.06 9.75
CA PRO A 112 -12.03 15.41 8.41
C PRO A 112 -10.93 15.92 7.47
N GLU A 113 -9.90 16.58 7.99
CA GLU A 113 -8.77 17.10 7.22
C GLU A 113 -7.91 15.99 6.57
N PHE A 114 -8.08 14.74 7.02
CA PHE A 114 -7.40 13.55 6.48
C PHE A 114 -8.33 12.66 5.64
N GLU A 115 -9.58 13.07 5.41
CA GLU A 115 -10.55 12.30 4.63
C GLU A 115 -10.03 12.01 3.21
N ASP A 116 -9.50 13.02 2.52
CA ASP A 116 -8.96 12.87 1.17
C ASP A 116 -7.72 11.97 1.14
N THR A 117 -6.85 12.05 2.16
CA THR A 117 -5.67 11.17 2.27
C THR A 117 -6.09 9.72 2.48
N ARG A 118 -7.08 9.46 3.34
CA ARG A 118 -7.63 8.12 3.54
C ARG A 118 -8.28 7.56 2.29
N VAL A 119 -9.08 8.37 1.59
CA VAL A 119 -9.67 7.98 0.31
C VAL A 119 -8.55 7.62 -0.68
N TYR A 120 -7.48 8.42 -0.76
CA TYR A 120 -6.36 8.14 -1.66
C TYR A 120 -5.66 6.82 -1.32
N GLU A 121 -5.35 6.57 -0.04
CA GLU A 121 -4.72 5.32 0.42
C GLU A 121 -5.61 4.10 0.15
N ASP A 122 -6.91 4.20 0.46
CA ASP A 122 -7.88 3.15 0.18
C ASP A 122 -7.98 2.83 -1.31
N LEU A 123 -7.97 3.86 -2.18
CA LEU A 123 -7.98 3.68 -3.63
C LEU A 123 -6.67 3.10 -4.16
N THR A 124 -5.54 3.44 -3.53
CA THR A 124 -4.23 2.86 -3.85
C THR A 124 -4.26 1.35 -3.61
N SER A 125 -4.76 0.92 -2.44
CA SER A 125 -4.92 -0.50 -2.11
C SER A 125 -5.80 -1.25 -3.12
N VAL A 126 -6.91 -0.64 -3.56
CA VAL A 126 -7.78 -1.22 -4.60
C VAL A 126 -7.04 -1.33 -5.94
N LEU A 127 -6.33 -0.29 -6.34
CA LEU A 127 -5.59 -0.28 -7.60
C LEU A 127 -4.46 -1.33 -7.59
N ASP A 128 -3.67 -1.39 -6.51
CA ASP A 128 -2.59 -2.35 -6.36
C ASP A 128 -3.06 -3.80 -6.50
N GLY A 129 -4.25 -4.10 -5.97
CA GLY A 129 -4.89 -5.41 -6.15
C GLY A 129 -5.25 -5.73 -7.61
N LEU A 130 -5.51 -4.72 -8.45
CA LEU A 130 -5.86 -4.89 -9.88
C LEU A 130 -4.64 -4.97 -10.79
N ILE A 131 -3.51 -4.36 -10.42
CA ILE A 131 -2.35 -4.22 -11.30
C ILE A 131 -1.05 -4.77 -10.73
N ASP A 132 -1.14 -5.66 -9.74
CA ASP A 132 -0.01 -6.34 -9.08
C ASP A 132 1.00 -5.37 -8.45
N GLY A 133 0.52 -4.35 -7.72
CA GLY A 133 1.39 -3.42 -7.00
C GLY A 133 2.19 -2.45 -7.89
N ARG A 134 1.78 -2.29 -9.15
CA ARG A 134 2.41 -1.36 -10.11
C ARG A 134 1.88 0.06 -10.03
N SER A 135 1.12 0.40 -8.98
CA SER A 135 0.64 1.76 -8.81
C SER A 135 1.80 2.74 -8.57
N ARG A 136 1.55 3.99 -8.93
CA ARG A 136 2.39 5.13 -8.59
C ARG A 136 1.69 5.91 -7.48
N ALA A 137 2.50 6.46 -6.57
CA ALA A 137 2.03 7.27 -5.45
C ALA A 137 2.47 8.73 -5.62
N THR A 138 2.27 9.30 -6.82
CA THR A 138 2.77 10.65 -7.13
C THR A 138 1.78 11.74 -6.68
N ARG A 139 0.57 11.36 -6.23
CA ARG A 139 -0.56 12.20 -5.79
C ARG A 139 -0.55 13.61 -6.39
N PRO A 140 -1.08 13.79 -7.61
CA PRO A 140 -1.19 15.09 -8.24
C PRO A 140 -2.04 16.05 -7.40
N SER A 141 -1.47 17.21 -7.06
CA SER A 141 -2.15 18.20 -6.23
C SER A 141 -3.47 18.66 -6.87
N GLY A 142 -4.59 18.53 -6.15
CA GLY A 142 -5.89 19.04 -6.55
C GLY A 142 -6.70 18.11 -7.46
N LEU A 143 -6.12 17.03 -7.98
CA LEU A 143 -6.81 16.14 -8.91
C LEU A 143 -7.88 15.32 -8.21
N LEU A 144 -7.52 14.64 -7.11
CA LEU A 144 -8.46 13.86 -6.31
C LEU A 144 -9.63 14.74 -5.86
N GLU A 145 -9.34 15.93 -5.33
CA GLU A 145 -10.33 16.87 -4.84
C GLU A 145 -11.29 17.30 -5.97
N THR A 146 -10.75 17.55 -7.17
CA THR A 146 -11.54 17.86 -8.37
C THR A 146 -12.45 16.68 -8.74
N LEU A 147 -11.91 15.47 -8.80
CA LEU A 147 -12.66 14.26 -9.14
C LEU A 147 -13.77 13.96 -8.11
N MET A 148 -13.51 14.20 -6.83
CA MET A 148 -14.49 14.03 -5.74
C MET A 148 -15.70 14.96 -5.89
N THR A 149 -15.57 16.09 -6.61
CA THR A 149 -16.72 16.97 -6.92
C THR A 149 -17.72 16.34 -7.91
N SER A 150 -17.30 15.32 -8.66
CA SER A 150 -18.19 14.56 -9.54
C SER A 150 -19.18 13.66 -8.77
N TYR A 151 -18.92 13.40 -7.48
CA TYR A 151 -19.85 12.72 -6.58
C TYR A 151 -20.80 13.72 -5.90
N LYS A 152 -22.02 13.27 -5.62
CA LYS A 152 -22.93 14.04 -4.77
C LYS A 152 -22.41 14.05 -3.32
N ILE A 153 -22.83 15.03 -2.53
CA ILE A 153 -22.39 15.17 -1.12
C ILE A 153 -22.70 13.91 -0.30
N ASP A 154 -23.83 13.24 -0.56
CA ASP A 154 -24.24 11.99 0.07
C ASP A 154 -23.53 10.74 -0.48
N GLU A 155 -22.89 10.83 -1.65
CA GLU A 155 -22.09 9.77 -2.25
C GLU A 155 -20.64 9.81 -1.71
N ARG A 156 -20.10 10.99 -1.38
CA ARG A 156 -18.70 11.20 -0.97
C ARG A 156 -18.21 10.28 0.16
N PRO A 157 -18.93 10.12 1.28
CA PRO A 157 -18.48 9.25 2.38
C PRO A 157 -18.39 7.76 1.99
N ARG A 158 -18.99 7.37 0.85
CA ARG A 158 -19.05 6.00 0.36
C ARG A 158 -18.30 5.81 -0.96
N VAL A 159 -17.49 6.78 -1.37
CA VAL A 159 -16.77 6.71 -2.67
C VAL A 159 -15.90 5.47 -2.77
N VAL A 160 -15.18 5.12 -1.70
CA VAL A 160 -14.35 3.91 -1.65
C VAL A 160 -15.21 2.65 -1.83
N GLU A 161 -16.36 2.56 -1.17
CA GLU A 161 -17.29 1.42 -1.30
C GLU A 161 -17.85 1.31 -2.73
N ILE A 162 -18.24 2.43 -3.33
CA ILE A 162 -18.72 2.52 -4.71
C ILE A 162 -17.63 2.01 -5.66
N ILE A 163 -16.40 2.47 -5.48
CA ILE A 163 -15.27 2.10 -6.35
C ILE A 163 -14.87 0.64 -6.14
N ARG A 164 -14.82 0.14 -4.91
CA ARG A 164 -14.55 -1.29 -4.64
C ARG A 164 -15.57 -2.19 -5.32
N THR A 165 -16.85 -1.84 -5.23
CA THR A 165 -17.93 -2.59 -5.88
C THR A 165 -17.77 -2.56 -7.41
N PHE A 166 -17.56 -1.37 -7.98
CA PHE A 166 -17.35 -1.22 -9.42
C PHE A 166 -16.11 -1.97 -9.92
N ALA A 167 -14.99 -1.89 -9.17
CA ALA A 167 -13.74 -2.57 -9.51
C ALA A 167 -13.91 -4.08 -9.51
N ALA A 168 -14.58 -4.65 -8.50
CA ALA A 168 -14.87 -6.08 -8.46
C ALA A 168 -15.77 -6.53 -9.62
N GLU A 169 -16.74 -5.71 -10.03
CA GLU A 169 -17.63 -6.02 -11.17
C GLU A 169 -16.94 -5.86 -12.54
N ASN A 170 -15.84 -5.10 -12.61
CA ASN A 170 -15.18 -4.71 -13.86
C ASN A 170 -13.67 -5.06 -13.89
N GLU A 171 -13.23 -5.97 -13.03
CA GLU A 171 -11.82 -6.25 -12.75
C GLU A 171 -10.98 -6.41 -14.02
N GLN A 172 -11.35 -7.38 -14.87
CA GLN A 172 -10.63 -7.66 -16.12
C GLN A 172 -10.61 -6.45 -17.06
N ARG A 173 -11.73 -5.74 -17.20
CA ARG A 173 -11.84 -4.58 -18.11
C ARG A 173 -10.94 -3.43 -17.67
N ILE A 174 -10.88 -3.17 -16.36
CA ILE A 174 -10.03 -2.13 -15.79
C ILE A 174 -8.57 -2.54 -15.96
N ALA A 175 -8.22 -3.78 -15.60
CA ALA A 175 -6.86 -4.31 -15.73
C ALA A 175 -6.36 -4.27 -17.19
N ASP A 176 -7.18 -4.70 -18.16
CA ASP A 176 -6.84 -4.69 -19.59
C ASP A 176 -6.64 -3.26 -20.12
N THR A 177 -7.47 -2.33 -19.67
CA THR A 177 -7.35 -0.92 -20.07
C THR A 177 -6.07 -0.32 -19.48
N ILE A 178 -5.83 -0.48 -18.19
CA ILE A 178 -4.60 0.02 -17.55
C ILE A 178 -3.36 -0.64 -18.15
N GLY A 179 -3.40 -1.96 -18.42
CA GLY A 179 -2.29 -2.70 -19.02
C GLY A 179 -1.86 -2.17 -20.40
N ARG A 180 -2.80 -1.68 -21.22
CA ARG A 180 -2.48 -1.02 -22.50
C ARG A 180 -1.77 0.32 -22.32
N HIS A 181 -1.95 0.97 -21.18
CA HIS A 181 -1.35 2.27 -20.84
C HIS A 181 -0.26 2.14 -19.77
N ALA A 182 0.22 0.92 -19.49
CA ALA A 182 1.28 0.66 -18.53
C ALA A 182 2.67 0.80 -19.16
N TYR A 183 3.69 1.04 -18.32
CA TYR A 183 5.07 1.11 -18.78
C TYR A 183 5.49 -0.18 -19.51
N GLY A 184 6.00 -0.04 -20.73
CA GLY A 184 6.42 -1.16 -21.58
C GLY A 184 5.35 -1.66 -22.56
N SER A 185 4.14 -1.10 -22.56
CA SER A 185 3.18 -1.35 -23.64
C SER A 185 3.60 -0.62 -24.94
N GLU A 186 3.12 -1.11 -26.09
CA GLU A 186 3.49 -0.55 -27.40
C GLU A 186 3.04 0.92 -27.58
N ASP A 187 1.90 1.29 -26.98
CA ASP A 187 1.28 2.61 -27.16
C ASP A 187 1.53 3.60 -26.00
N PHE A 188 2.35 3.19 -25.02
CA PHE A 188 2.64 3.98 -23.82
C PHE A 188 3.30 5.32 -24.15
N VAL A 189 2.71 6.40 -23.67
CA VAL A 189 3.26 7.76 -23.71
C VAL A 189 3.16 8.38 -22.34
N GLU A 190 4.32 8.57 -21.72
CA GLU A 190 4.42 9.05 -20.34
C GLU A 190 3.67 10.36 -20.07
N SER A 191 3.62 11.30 -21.03
CA SER A 191 2.93 12.58 -20.83
C SER A 191 1.40 12.49 -20.70
N ARG A 192 0.79 11.34 -21.07
CA ARG A 192 -0.66 11.14 -21.02
C ARG A 192 -1.08 9.91 -20.23
N ASP A 193 -0.26 8.87 -20.22
CA ASP A 193 -0.64 7.55 -19.70
C ASP A 193 -0.26 7.34 -18.23
N TRP A 194 0.54 8.25 -17.65
CA TRP A 194 0.98 8.16 -16.27
C TRP A 194 -0.18 8.07 -15.26
N LEU A 195 -1.33 8.69 -15.53
CA LEU A 195 -2.47 8.68 -14.61
C LEU A 195 -3.16 7.30 -14.53
N TYR A 196 -3.01 6.42 -15.52
CA TYR A 196 -3.59 5.07 -15.47
C TYR A 196 -2.99 4.20 -14.35
N LEU A 197 -1.80 4.57 -13.87
CA LEU A 197 -1.13 3.90 -12.77
C LEU A 197 -1.37 4.60 -11.42
N GLU A 198 -2.16 5.65 -11.38
CA GLU A 198 -2.50 6.37 -10.14
C GLU A 198 -3.91 5.99 -9.65
N PRO A 199 -4.19 6.07 -8.34
CA PRO A 199 -5.48 5.69 -7.76
C PRO A 199 -6.69 6.42 -8.37
N GLU A 200 -6.50 7.66 -8.82
CA GLU A 200 -7.52 8.47 -9.47
C GLU A 200 -8.08 7.84 -10.77
N ALA A 201 -7.32 6.95 -11.42
CA ALA A 201 -7.81 6.19 -12.57
C ALA A 201 -9.09 5.41 -12.25
N LEU A 202 -9.25 4.92 -11.01
CA LEU A 202 -10.44 4.20 -10.58
C LEU A 202 -11.67 5.11 -10.50
N ILE A 203 -11.50 6.34 -10.01
CA ILE A 203 -12.59 7.33 -10.00
C ILE A 203 -12.99 7.68 -11.44
N VAL A 204 -12.00 7.90 -12.32
CA VAL A 204 -12.25 8.19 -13.73
C VAL A 204 -12.97 7.02 -14.40
N ALA A 205 -12.53 5.78 -14.19
CA ALA A 205 -13.16 4.59 -14.75
C ALA A 205 -14.62 4.43 -14.29
N GLU A 206 -14.88 4.56 -12.99
CA GLU A 206 -16.22 4.42 -12.42
C GLU A 206 -17.15 5.53 -12.92
N ARG A 207 -16.70 6.78 -12.90
CA ARG A 207 -17.49 7.92 -13.37
C ARG A 207 -17.68 7.92 -14.89
N ALA A 208 -16.72 7.42 -15.67
CA ALA A 208 -16.87 7.26 -17.12
C ALA A 208 -18.03 6.29 -17.46
N SER A 209 -18.21 5.23 -16.68
CA SER A 209 -19.33 4.30 -16.83
C SER A 209 -20.64 4.85 -16.26
N ALA A 210 -20.61 5.47 -15.07
CA ALA A 210 -21.84 5.86 -14.37
C ALA A 210 -22.40 7.23 -14.77
N ARG A 211 -21.53 8.24 -14.92
CA ARG A 211 -21.92 9.65 -15.15
C ARG A 211 -20.85 10.42 -15.95
N PRO A 212 -20.50 10.01 -17.19
CA PRO A 212 -19.38 10.59 -17.96
C PRO A 212 -19.55 12.09 -18.18
N SER A 213 -20.76 12.55 -18.53
CA SER A 213 -21.02 13.99 -18.76
C SER A 213 -20.83 14.84 -17.51
N LYS A 214 -21.09 14.30 -16.31
CA LYS A 214 -20.86 15.02 -15.06
C LYS A 214 -19.37 15.12 -14.75
N LEU A 215 -18.61 14.05 -15.00
CA LEU A 215 -17.16 14.06 -14.85
C LEU A 215 -16.52 15.13 -15.74
N SER A 216 -16.77 15.09 -17.06
CA SER A 216 -16.23 16.09 -18.00
C SER A 216 -16.68 17.52 -17.68
N ALA A 217 -17.87 17.70 -17.10
CA ALA A 217 -18.32 19.04 -16.68
C ALA A 217 -17.54 19.57 -15.47
N MET A 218 -17.14 18.70 -14.54
CA MET A 218 -16.41 19.08 -13.32
C MET A 218 -14.91 19.27 -13.56
N THR A 219 -14.36 18.62 -14.58
CA THR A 219 -12.93 18.71 -14.92
C THR A 219 -12.64 19.77 -15.98
N ARG A 220 -13.67 20.38 -16.55
CA ARG A 220 -13.55 21.44 -17.55
C ARG A 220 -12.79 22.65 -17.02
N GLY A 221 -11.80 23.10 -17.77
CA GLY A 221 -10.93 24.23 -17.41
C GLY A 221 -9.85 23.89 -16.40
N SER A 222 -9.71 22.61 -16.00
CA SER A 222 -8.58 22.15 -15.18
C SER A 222 -7.40 21.75 -16.07
N ASP A 223 -6.20 21.71 -15.48
CA ASP A 223 -4.98 21.23 -16.16
C ASP A 223 -5.10 19.76 -16.59
N PHE A 224 -6.08 19.03 -16.06
CA PHE A 224 -6.30 17.61 -16.32
C PHE A 224 -7.43 17.34 -17.33
N GLU A 225 -8.11 18.37 -17.85
CA GLU A 225 -9.30 18.22 -18.73
C GLU A 225 -9.04 17.25 -19.89
N ALA A 226 -8.01 17.55 -20.71
CA ALA A 226 -7.70 16.76 -21.90
C ALA A 226 -7.33 15.31 -21.59
N LEU A 227 -6.66 15.09 -20.45
CA LEU A 227 -6.22 13.77 -20.02
C LEU A 227 -7.43 12.96 -19.53
N ILE A 228 -8.29 13.55 -18.70
CA ILE A 228 -9.49 12.89 -18.17
C ILE A 228 -10.47 12.58 -19.31
N ASP A 229 -10.70 13.50 -20.25
CA ASP A 229 -11.59 13.24 -21.39
C ASP A 229 -11.06 12.11 -22.28
N SER A 230 -9.74 12.02 -22.47
CA SER A 230 -9.12 10.88 -23.15
C SER A 230 -9.40 9.57 -22.40
N MET A 231 -9.20 9.55 -21.08
CA MET A 231 -9.44 8.37 -20.25
C MET A 231 -10.90 7.94 -20.23
N VAL A 232 -11.84 8.89 -20.17
CA VAL A 232 -13.28 8.62 -20.26
C VAL A 232 -13.60 7.85 -21.53
N ASN A 233 -13.04 8.27 -22.66
CA ASN A 233 -13.24 7.56 -23.93
C ASN A 233 -12.65 6.14 -23.88
N GLN A 234 -11.44 5.95 -23.34
CA GLN A 234 -10.80 4.63 -23.25
C GLN A 234 -11.56 3.64 -22.35
N PHE A 235 -12.03 4.11 -21.19
CA PHE A 235 -12.83 3.30 -20.30
C PHE A 235 -14.23 3.03 -20.85
N ALA A 236 -14.82 3.96 -21.61
CA ALA A 236 -16.13 3.77 -22.24
C ALA A 236 -16.07 2.84 -23.47
N SER A 237 -15.02 2.92 -24.30
CA SER A 237 -14.87 2.16 -25.56
C SER A 237 -14.64 0.66 -25.39
N THR A 238 -14.45 0.20 -24.16
CA THR A 238 -14.21 -1.21 -23.83
C THR A 238 -15.50 -1.89 -23.31
N SER A 239 -16.67 -1.36 -23.68
CA SER A 239 -18.03 -1.86 -23.32
C SER A 239 -18.70 -2.58 -24.48
#